data_AF-A0A286YD67-F1
#
_entry.id   AF-A0A286YD67-F1
#
_cell.length_a   1.000
_cell.length_b   1.000
_cell.length_c   1.000
_cell.angle_alpha   90.00
_cell.angle_beta   90.00
_cell.angle_gamma   90.00
#
_symmetry.space_group_name_H-M   'P 1'
#
loop_
_entity.id
_entity.type
_entity.pdbx_description
1 polymer ?
#
loop_
_entity_poly.entity_id
_entity_poly.type
_entity_poly.pdbx_seq_one_letter_code
_entity_poly.pdbx_strand_id
1 'polypeptide(L)'
;MASLFTQEIHLSKRHEEILSQRLMLLQKMKNKFGDENTERASLLQATETASRRNLRLLKPSMLSLETRYWASVEEHIPKWELFLLGRAPYPIGAENQNEVPFVQTEAKL
;
A
#
# COMPACT_ATOMS: atom_id res chain seq x y z
N MET A 1 2.95 -27.56 -68.26
CA MET A 1 1.69 -27.60 -67.50
C MET A 1 1.89 -28.12 -66.08
N ALA A 2 2.59 -29.25 -65.86
CA ALA A 2 2.77 -29.84 -64.51
C ALA A 2 3.50 -28.94 -63.49
N SER A 3 4.50 -28.14 -63.91
CA SER A 3 5.35 -27.34 -63.00
C SER A 3 4.64 -26.21 -62.26
N LEU A 4 3.60 -25.61 -62.86
CA LEU A 4 2.92 -24.43 -62.30
C LEU A 4 1.89 -24.88 -61.26
N PHE A 5 1.18 -25.98 -61.56
CA PHE A 5 0.26 -26.64 -60.64
C PHE A 5 0.96 -27.16 -59.38
N THR A 6 2.15 -27.76 -59.52
CA THR A 6 2.94 -28.20 -58.35
C THR A 6 3.37 -27.04 -57.45
N GLN A 7 3.69 -25.89 -58.04
CA GLN A 7 4.07 -24.68 -57.31
C GLN A 7 2.88 -24.10 -56.54
N GLU A 8 1.70 -24.08 -57.16
CA GLU A 8 0.48 -23.57 -56.53
C GLU A 8 0.04 -24.45 -55.34
N ILE A 9 0.13 -25.78 -55.48
CA ILE A 9 -0.07 -26.72 -54.36
C ILE A 9 0.91 -26.43 -53.22
N HIS A 10 2.19 -26.19 -53.54
CA HIS A 10 3.19 -25.91 -52.52
C HIS A 10 2.93 -24.57 -51.80
N LEU A 11 2.55 -23.52 -52.56
CA LEU A 11 2.19 -22.22 -52.00
C LEU A 11 0.96 -22.31 -51.09
N SER A 12 -0.07 -23.05 -51.52
CA SER A 12 -1.28 -23.26 -50.73
C SER A 12 -0.95 -23.98 -49.42
N LYS A 13 -0.11 -25.02 -49.44
CA LYS A 13 0.37 -25.68 -48.21
C LYS A 13 1.11 -24.72 -47.27
N ARG A 14 2.00 -23.88 -47.81
CA ARG A 14 2.69 -22.87 -46.98
C ARG A 14 1.72 -21.84 -46.40
N HIS A 15 0.69 -21.46 -47.16
CA HIS A 15 -0.33 -20.53 -46.69
C HIS A 15 -1.11 -21.09 -45.51
N GLU A 16 -1.58 -22.33 -45.60
CA GLU A 16 -2.29 -23.02 -44.52
C GLU A 16 -1.43 -23.14 -43.26
N GLU A 17 -0.13 -23.42 -43.42
CA GLU A 17 0.80 -23.46 -42.30
C GLU A 17 0.99 -22.08 -41.65
N ILE A 18 1.12 -21.02 -42.44
CA ILE A 18 1.19 -19.63 -41.94
C ILE A 18 -0.11 -19.26 -41.19
N LEU A 19 -1.28 -19.62 -41.74
CA LEU A 19 -2.56 -19.38 -41.09
C LEU A 19 -2.67 -20.14 -39.77
N SER A 20 -2.25 -21.40 -39.75
CA SER A 20 -2.26 -22.25 -38.55
C SER A 20 -1.37 -21.69 -37.43
N GLN A 21 -0.16 -21.25 -37.77
CA GLN A 21 0.76 -20.63 -36.82
C GLN A 21 0.21 -19.30 -36.28
N ARG A 22 -0.36 -18.45 -37.14
CA ARG A 22 -0.99 -17.18 -36.72
C ARG A 22 -2.16 -17.42 -35.79
N LEU A 23 -3.01 -18.40 -36.10
CA LEU A 23 -4.15 -18.77 -35.26
C LEU A 23 -3.68 -19.20 -33.86
N MET A 24 -2.68 -20.08 -33.79
CA MET A 24 -2.12 -20.55 -32.52
C MET A 24 -1.51 -19.42 -31.69
N LEU A 25 -0.75 -18.51 -32.33
CA LEU A 25 -0.18 -17.35 -31.65
C LEU A 25 -1.26 -16.41 -31.11
N LEU A 26 -2.29 -16.09 -31.91
CA LEU A 26 -3.40 -15.24 -31.49
C LEU A 26 -4.15 -15.84 -30.31
N GLN A 27 -4.42 -17.15 -30.33
CA GLN A 27 -5.05 -17.85 -29.22
C GLN A 27 -4.18 -17.81 -27.95
N LYS A 28 -2.87 -18.03 -28.08
CA LYS A 28 -1.95 -17.93 -26.94
C LYS A 28 -1.91 -16.52 -26.36
N MET A 29 -1.88 -15.49 -27.19
CA MET A 29 -1.93 -14.09 -26.75
C MET A 29 -3.25 -13.75 -26.06
N LYS A 30 -4.38 -14.20 -26.61
CA LYS A 30 -5.72 -14.03 -26.02
C LYS A 30 -5.79 -14.65 -24.62
N ASN A 31 -5.31 -15.89 -24.48
CA ASN A 31 -5.37 -16.61 -23.20
C ASN A 31 -4.48 -15.94 -22.15
N LYS A 32 -3.24 -15.61 -22.51
CA LYS A 32 -2.32 -14.88 -21.62
C LYS A 32 -2.93 -13.59 -21.10
N PHE A 33 -3.55 -12.80 -21.99
CA PHE A 33 -4.21 -11.55 -21.60
C PHE A 33 -5.47 -11.79 -20.74
N GLY A 34 -6.23 -12.85 -21.02
CA GLY A 34 -7.40 -13.23 -20.21
C GLY A 34 -7.03 -13.59 -18.77
N ASP A 35 -5.98 -14.40 -18.60
CA ASP A 35 -5.49 -14.85 -17.30
C ASP A 35 -4.93 -13.67 -16.50
N GLU A 36 -4.03 -12.88 -17.10
CA GLU A 36 -3.44 -11.68 -16.47
C GLU A 36 -4.51 -10.65 -16.07
N ASN A 37 -5.53 -10.44 -16.90
CA ASN A 37 -6.62 -9.52 -16.59
C ASN A 37 -7.47 -10.02 -15.42
N THR A 38 -7.70 -11.34 -15.34
CA THR A 38 -8.49 -11.95 -14.27
C THR A 38 -7.74 -11.88 -12.94
N GLU A 39 -6.45 -12.21 -12.93
CA GLU A 39 -5.58 -12.08 -11.76
C GLU A 39 -5.50 -10.63 -11.25
N ARG A 40 -5.33 -9.66 -12.16
CA ARG A 40 -5.31 -8.24 -11.80
C ARG A 40 -6.64 -7.77 -11.22
N ALA A 41 -7.77 -8.21 -11.77
CA ALA A 41 -9.08 -7.88 -11.24
C ALA A 41 -9.27 -8.44 -9.82
N SER A 42 -8.89 -9.70 -9.58
CA SER A 42 -8.92 -10.31 -8.25
C SER A 42 -7.99 -9.61 -7.26
N LEU A 43 -6.78 -9.23 -7.68
CA LEU A 43 -5.84 -8.49 -6.85
C LEU A 43 -6.41 -7.12 -6.46
N LEU A 44 -6.93 -6.36 -7.42
CA LEU A 44 -7.54 -5.06 -7.16
C LEU A 44 -8.71 -5.20 -6.17
N GLN A 45 -9.58 -6.18 -6.36
CA GLN A 45 -10.69 -6.44 -5.45
C GLN A 45 -10.21 -6.79 -4.03
N ALA A 46 -9.17 -7.62 -3.91
CA ALA A 46 -8.59 -7.99 -2.62
C ALA A 46 -7.98 -6.77 -1.91
N THR A 47 -7.24 -5.93 -2.64
CA THR A 47 -6.64 -4.71 -2.08
C THR A 47 -7.70 -3.69 -1.65
N GLU A 48 -8.78 -3.51 -2.43
CA GLU A 48 -9.89 -2.62 -2.06
C GLU A 48 -10.60 -3.15 -0.80
N THR A 49 -10.87 -4.45 -0.76
CA THR A 49 -11.53 -5.08 0.39
C THR A 49 -10.68 -4.96 1.65
N ALA A 50 -9.38 -5.21 1.55
CA ALA A 50 -8.44 -5.02 2.65
C ALA A 50 -8.37 -3.56 3.11
N SER A 51 -8.27 -2.61 2.17
CA SER A 51 -8.29 -1.17 2.45
C SER A 51 -9.57 -0.74 3.18
N ARG A 52 -10.73 -1.18 2.70
CA ARG A 52 -12.03 -0.89 3.31
C ARG A 52 -12.13 -1.46 4.73
N ARG A 53 -11.64 -2.68 4.95
CA ARG A 53 -11.57 -3.28 6.29
C ARG A 53 -10.65 -2.50 7.22
N ASN A 54 -9.43 -2.18 6.77
CA ASN A 54 -8.46 -1.42 7.56
C ASN A 54 -9.02 -0.04 7.95
N LEU A 55 -9.68 0.64 7.03
CA LEU A 55 -10.31 1.93 7.31
C LEU A 55 -11.39 1.83 8.40
N ARG A 56 -12.21 0.78 8.37
CA ARG A 56 -13.25 0.54 9.38
C ARG A 56 -12.66 0.24 10.76
N LEU A 57 -11.53 -0.45 10.82
CA LEU A 57 -10.86 -0.82 12.07
C LEU A 57 -10.06 0.33 12.68
N LEU A 58 -9.37 1.12 11.86
CA LEU A 58 -8.45 2.17 12.31
C LEU A 58 -9.14 3.52 12.57
N LYS A 59 -10.23 3.84 11.84
CA LYS A 59 -10.92 5.14 12.04
C LYS A 59 -11.41 5.35 13.48
N PRO A 60 -12.06 4.39 14.14
CA PRO A 60 -12.56 4.60 15.50
C PRO A 60 -11.43 4.83 16.51
N SER A 61 -10.33 4.07 16.41
CA SER A 61 -9.18 4.23 17.31
C SER A 61 -8.47 5.57 17.09
N MET A 62 -8.26 5.97 15.84
CA MET A 62 -7.71 7.28 15.50
C MET A 62 -8.57 8.42 16.07
N LEU A 63 -9.89 8.39 15.83
CA LEU A 63 -10.81 9.41 16.34
C LEU A 63 -10.83 9.46 17.87
N SER A 64 -10.79 8.30 18.53
CA SER A 64 -10.74 8.22 19.99
C SER A 64 -9.46 8.82 20.55
N LEU A 65 -8.32 8.53 19.94
CA LEU A 65 -7.03 9.11 20.33
C LEU A 65 -7.01 10.62 20.11
N GLU A 66 -7.50 11.10 18.97
CA GLU A 66 -7.59 12.53 18.67
C GLU A 66 -8.49 13.25 19.67
N THR A 67 -9.64 12.67 20.00
CA THR A 67 -10.57 13.23 21.01
C THR A 67 -9.90 13.31 22.38
N ARG A 68 -9.19 12.25 22.79
CA ARG A 68 -8.48 12.24 24.08
C ARG A 68 -7.32 13.24 24.09
N TYR A 69 -6.61 13.38 22.97
CA TYR A 69 -5.53 14.33 22.81
C TYR A 69 -6.03 15.76 23.00
N TRP A 70 -7.08 16.16 22.27
CA TRP A 70 -7.63 17.52 22.40
C TRP A 70 -8.17 17.80 23.80
N ALA A 71 -8.86 16.84 24.42
CA ALA A 71 -9.29 16.98 25.82
C ALA A 71 -8.11 17.18 26.78
N SER A 72 -7.02 16.43 26.59
CA SER A 72 -5.81 16.59 27.39
C SER A 72 -5.14 17.94 27.17
N VAL A 73 -5.08 18.41 25.92
CA VAL A 73 -4.57 19.74 25.59
C VAL A 73 -5.39 20.82 26.30
N GLU A 74 -6.72 20.78 26.20
CA GLU A 74 -7.62 21.73 26.86
C GLU A 74 -7.45 21.73 28.38
N GLU A 75 -7.25 20.57 29.01
CA GLU A 75 -6.99 20.45 30.44
C GLU A 75 -5.66 21.12 30.86
N HIS A 76 -4.65 21.09 30.00
CA HIS A 76 -3.32 21.59 30.33
C HIS A 76 -3.12 23.06 29.96
N ILE A 77 -3.87 23.60 28.99
CA ILE A 77 -3.77 25.00 28.54
C ILE A 77 -3.73 26.01 29.72
N PRO A 78 -4.62 25.94 30.74
CA PRO A 78 -4.59 26.89 31.84
C PRO A 78 -3.30 26.86 32.67
N LYS A 79 -2.71 25.66 32.88
CA LYS A 79 -1.45 25.50 33.61
C LYS A 79 -0.30 26.13 32.84
N TRP A 80 -0.27 25.92 31.52
CA TRP A 80 0.70 26.53 30.62
C TRP A 80 0.55 28.05 30.56
N GLU A 81 -0.68 28.57 30.49
CA GLU A 81 -0.94 30.01 30.50
C GLU A 81 -0.37 30.67 31.76
N LEU A 82 -0.62 30.10 32.94
CA LEU A 82 -0.10 30.63 34.20
C LEU A 82 1.43 30.66 34.23
N PHE A 83 2.09 29.63 33.70
CA PHE A 83 3.55 29.59 33.60
C PHE A 83 4.09 30.63 32.62
N LEU A 84 3.52 30.72 31.41
CA LEU A 84 3.94 31.67 30.38
C LEU A 84 3.76 33.13 30.81
N LEU A 85 2.79 33.39 31.68
CA LEU A 85 2.57 34.70 32.29
C LEU A 85 3.47 34.98 33.52
N GLY A 86 4.38 34.06 33.88
CA GLY A 86 5.25 34.18 35.05
C GLY A 86 4.51 34.09 36.39
N ARG A 87 3.28 33.58 36.40
CA ARG A 87 2.40 33.47 37.59
C ARG A 87 2.47 32.11 38.26
N ALA A 88 3.12 31.13 37.63
CA ALA A 88 3.30 29.78 38.15
C ALA A 88 4.68 29.23 37.76
N PRO A 89 5.22 28.25 38.51
CA PRO A 89 6.39 27.48 38.10
C PRO A 89 6.08 26.59 36.88
N TYR A 90 7.12 26.01 36.29
CA TYR A 90 7.01 25.14 35.12
C TYR A 90 6.01 23.99 35.35
N PRO A 91 5.04 23.77 34.45
CA PRO A 91 4.06 22.72 34.62
C PRO A 91 4.72 21.34 34.46
N ILE A 92 4.67 20.54 35.53
CA ILE A 92 5.15 19.16 35.55
C ILE A 92 4.26 18.31 34.62
N GLY A 93 4.87 17.69 33.62
CA GLY A 93 4.21 16.99 32.51
C GLY A 93 4.80 17.27 31.13
N ALA A 94 5.71 18.24 31.04
CA ALA A 94 6.49 18.51 29.83
C ALA A 94 7.85 17.77 29.78
N GLU A 95 8.17 17.01 30.83
CA GLU A 95 9.26 16.03 30.81
C GLU A 95 8.70 14.71 30.27
N ASN A 96 9.25 14.28 29.14
CA ASN A 96 8.97 12.98 28.55
C ASN A 96 9.16 11.91 29.63
N GLN A 97 8.13 11.11 29.92
CA GLN A 97 8.16 10.03 30.93
C GLN A 97 9.11 8.86 30.58
N ASN A 98 10.12 9.07 29.74
CA ASN A 98 11.13 8.09 29.34
C ASN A 98 12.58 8.52 29.62
N GLU A 99 12.81 9.63 30.32
CA GLU A 99 14.18 9.97 30.76
C GLU A 99 14.43 9.40 32.15
N VAL A 100 14.72 8.10 32.16
CA VAL A 100 15.43 7.46 33.27
C VAL A 100 16.76 8.21 33.44
N PRO A 101 17.14 8.67 34.64
CA PRO A 101 18.40 9.39 34.80
C PRO A 101 19.55 8.41 34.53
N PHE A 102 20.32 8.66 33.47
CA PHE A 102 21.63 8.04 33.31
C PHE A 102 22.53 8.62 34.40
N VAL A 103 22.56 7.96 35.55
CA VAL A 103 23.53 8.25 36.60
C VAL A 103 24.87 7.68 36.13
N GLN A 104 25.73 8.56 35.65
CA GLN A 104 27.13 8.25 35.42
C GLN A 104 27.81 8.16 36.78
N THR A 105 27.88 6.96 37.35
CA THR A 105 28.66 6.72 38.57
C THR A 105 30.14 6.79 38.23
N GLU A 106 30.77 7.90 38.62
CA GLU A 106 32.23 7.97 38.72
C GLU A 106 32.71 6.91 39.72
N ALA A 107 33.26 5.81 39.22
CA ALA A 107 34.11 4.93 40.02
C ALA A 107 35.48 5.61 40.13
N LYS A 108 35.68 6.31 41.26
CA LYS A 108 36.99 6.77 41.69
C LYS A 108 37.54 5.73 42.67
N LEU A 109 38.44 4.87 42.19
CA LEU A 109 39.55 4.26 42.92
C LEU A 109 40.63 3.87 41.92
#